data_AF-A0A3M6TTF8-F1
#
_entry.id   AF-A0A3M6TTF8-F1
#
_cell.length_a   1.000
_cell.length_b   1.000
_cell.length_c   1.000
_cell.angle_alpha   90.00
_cell.angle_beta   90.00
_cell.angle_gamma   90.00
#
_symmetry.space_group_name_H-M   'P 1'
#
loop_
_entity.id
_entity.type
_entity.pdbx_description
1 polymer ?
#
loop_
_entity_poly.entity_id
_entity_poly.type
_entity_poly.pdbx_seq_one_letter_code
_entity_poly.pdbx_strand_id
1 'polypeptide(L)'
;MKFLHSMHPESTLQNALNNNRPKLDGLRRKRVIFDEQWEKLFPSSGKPPDSKEFDITLLHLLLREVCHLSAPSTGWRKMPADTDASPEASIVRIKCYRNELCHSVSTGVPNDEFEDKWNKISSSLEVLEVAAHRKKLQSLKSATTDHEAQLVEEALEQWRREKELEKIGKIMAGTASSPVSPVSSGSSVLNVSEEKTNGTKLMRLLVDGGTHVLRNLLHSVYPTDKLQVVLNNNKAKLQLLRSRGVIFKNQWEMLFPAVGDPPDSKTFDISLLHLLLREICHLTAPSTGWHNMPAEDDNSLGANITRIKCFRNELCHNVSTEIPNAKFEDK
;
A
#
# COMPACT_ATOMS: atom_id res chain seq x y z
N MET A 1 20.69 12.64 9.17
CA MET A 1 21.19 13.96 9.59
C MET A 1 22.63 13.94 10.05
N LYS A 2 22.96 13.42 11.24
CA LYS A 2 24.35 13.42 11.78
C LYS A 2 25.39 12.85 10.79
N PHE A 3 25.04 11.82 10.02
CA PHE A 3 25.91 11.22 9.01
C PHE A 3 26.12 12.07 7.74
N LEU A 4 25.13 12.88 7.34
CA LEU A 4 25.32 13.81 6.21
C LEU A 4 26.27 14.92 6.65
N HIS A 5 26.06 15.46 7.86
CA HIS A 5 26.89 16.54 8.42
C HIS A 5 28.33 16.13 8.74
N SER A 6 28.61 14.84 8.95
CA SER A 6 30.00 14.38 9.07
C SER A 6 30.78 14.43 7.75
N MET A 7 30.09 14.40 6.59
CA MET A 7 30.73 14.55 5.27
C MET A 7 30.62 15.99 4.74
N HIS A 8 29.47 16.63 4.98
CA HIS A 8 29.19 18.00 4.59
C HIS A 8 28.55 18.72 5.78
N PRO A 9 29.35 19.29 6.69
CA PRO A 9 28.85 20.14 7.77
C PRO A 9 27.88 21.19 7.24
N GLU A 10 26.92 21.62 8.06
CA GLU A 10 25.87 22.56 7.65
C GLU A 10 26.41 23.84 7.02
N SER A 11 27.55 24.35 7.53
CA SER A 11 28.28 25.50 6.99
C SER A 11 28.85 25.29 5.56
N THR A 12 28.97 24.04 5.11
CA THR A 12 29.56 23.65 3.81
C THR A 12 28.57 22.96 2.86
N LEU A 13 27.37 22.63 3.35
CA LEU A 13 26.34 21.91 2.59
C LEU A 13 25.93 22.66 1.32
N GLN A 14 25.71 23.98 1.42
CA GLN A 14 25.39 24.83 0.27
C GLN A 14 26.44 24.72 -0.84
N ASN A 15 27.73 24.71 -0.47
CA ASN A 15 28.84 24.60 -1.42
C ASN A 15 28.89 23.21 -2.06
N ALA A 16 28.68 22.14 -1.28
CA ALA A 16 28.61 20.78 -1.80
C ALA A 16 27.47 20.59 -2.82
N LEU A 17 26.30 21.18 -2.56
CA LEU A 17 25.17 21.19 -3.49
C LEU A 17 25.48 21.99 -4.76
N ASN A 18 26.07 23.18 -4.62
CA ASN A 18 26.45 24.01 -5.77
C ASN A 18 27.47 23.32 -6.68
N ASN A 19 28.48 22.66 -6.09
CA ASN A 19 29.47 21.90 -6.84
C ASN A 19 28.87 20.71 -7.61
N ASN A 20 27.76 20.15 -7.11
CA ASN A 20 27.04 19.04 -7.74
C ASN A 20 25.79 19.48 -8.53
N ARG A 21 25.57 20.78 -8.70
CA ARG A 21 24.36 21.34 -9.33
C ARG A 21 24.10 20.79 -10.73
N PRO A 22 25.08 20.66 -11.66
CA PRO A 22 24.83 20.10 -12.99
C PRO A 22 24.27 18.67 -12.95
N LYS A 23 24.72 17.87 -11.98
CA LYS A 23 24.28 16.49 -11.77
C LYS A 23 22.86 16.46 -11.21
N LEU A 24 22.56 17.31 -10.23
CA LEU A 24 21.22 17.46 -9.64
C LEU A 24 20.21 17.99 -10.68
N ASP A 25 20.59 18.95 -11.53
CA ASP A 25 19.78 19.43 -12.66
C ASP A 25 19.44 18.29 -13.65
N GLY A 26 20.42 17.42 -13.92
CA GLY A 26 20.20 16.21 -14.71
C GLY A 26 19.15 15.27 -14.09
N LEU A 27 19.15 15.13 -12.76
CA LEU A 27 18.18 14.33 -12.02
C LEU A 27 16.79 14.98 -11.98
N ARG A 28 16.71 16.31 -11.87
CA ARG A 28 15.47 17.07 -11.98
C ARG A 28 14.82 16.89 -13.35
N ARG A 29 15.59 17.05 -14.44
CA ARG A 29 15.09 16.81 -15.82
C ARG A 29 14.56 15.39 -16.03
N LYS A 30 15.13 14.40 -15.33
CA LYS A 30 14.67 13.00 -15.35
C LYS A 30 13.52 12.71 -14.37
N ARG A 31 12.97 13.74 -13.70
CA ARG A 31 11.91 13.64 -12.69
C ARG A 31 12.26 12.71 -11.51
N VAL A 32 13.55 12.66 -11.16
CA VAL A 32 14.04 11.96 -9.96
C VAL A 32 14.02 12.88 -8.74
N ILE A 33 14.17 14.19 -8.97
CA ILE A 33 13.99 15.26 -7.98
C ILE A 33 12.78 16.08 -8.45
N PHE A 34 11.79 16.26 -7.58
CA PHE A 34 10.60 17.08 -7.85
C PHE A 34 10.85 18.56 -7.51
N ASP A 35 10.00 19.45 -8.01
CA ASP A 35 10.19 20.90 -7.86
C ASP A 35 10.19 21.35 -6.39
N GLU A 36 9.38 20.72 -5.53
CA GLU A 36 9.39 20.99 -4.08
C GLU A 36 10.71 20.60 -3.42
N GLN A 37 11.29 19.45 -3.80
CA GLN A 37 12.61 19.03 -3.33
C GLN A 37 13.71 19.93 -3.90
N TRP A 38 13.53 20.42 -5.13
CA TRP A 38 14.45 21.37 -5.74
C TRP A 38 14.52 22.69 -4.98
N GLU A 39 13.37 23.26 -4.61
CA GLU A 39 13.32 24.49 -3.81
C GLU A 39 13.98 24.33 -2.43
N LYS A 40 13.96 23.11 -1.86
CA LYS A 40 14.69 22.81 -0.61
C LYS A 40 16.21 22.77 -0.81
N LEU A 41 16.68 22.29 -1.97
CA LEU A 41 18.12 22.23 -2.29
C LEU A 41 18.68 23.59 -2.74
N PHE A 42 17.89 24.35 -3.49
CA PHE A 42 18.26 25.64 -4.06
C PHE A 42 17.12 26.65 -3.84
N PRO A 43 16.98 27.20 -2.62
CA PRO A 43 15.89 28.11 -2.31
C PRO A 43 15.92 29.36 -3.16
N SER A 44 14.80 29.68 -3.83
CA SER A 44 14.66 30.93 -4.60
C SER A 44 14.79 32.18 -3.71
N SER A 45 14.62 32.03 -2.39
CA SER A 45 14.81 33.10 -1.39
C SER A 45 16.28 33.52 -1.18
N GLY A 46 17.25 32.74 -1.69
CA GLY A 46 18.68 32.98 -1.49
C GLY A 46 19.20 32.57 -0.11
N LYS A 47 18.34 32.06 0.78
CA LYS A 47 18.75 31.47 2.05
C LYS A 47 19.49 30.14 1.82
N PRO A 48 20.46 29.78 2.68
CA PRO A 48 21.09 28.46 2.59
C PRO A 48 20.06 27.34 2.83
N PRO A 49 20.25 26.16 2.21
CA PRO A 49 19.38 25.01 2.39
C PRO A 49 19.42 24.55 3.84
N ASP A 50 18.25 24.43 4.45
CA ASP A 50 18.13 23.80 5.76
C ASP A 50 17.99 22.28 5.56
N SER A 51 19.04 21.55 5.95
CA SER A 51 19.02 20.09 5.88
C SER A 51 17.88 19.45 6.68
N LYS A 52 17.29 20.14 7.67
CA LYS A 52 16.18 19.66 8.52
C LYS A 52 14.89 19.47 7.75
N GLU A 53 14.76 20.17 6.63
CA GLU A 53 13.63 20.09 5.73
C GLU A 53 13.73 18.90 4.75
N PHE A 54 14.84 18.15 4.74
CA PHE A 54 15.07 17.08 3.78
C PHE A 54 14.40 15.78 4.21
N ASP A 55 13.50 15.28 3.35
CA ASP A 55 12.88 13.97 3.54
C ASP A 55 13.89 12.82 3.35
N ILE A 56 13.54 11.61 3.79
CA ILE A 56 14.40 10.41 3.73
C ILE A 56 14.78 10.05 2.27
N THR A 57 13.91 10.32 1.30
CA THR A 57 14.18 10.05 -0.12
C THR A 57 15.21 11.02 -0.67
N LEU A 58 15.08 12.30 -0.33
CA LEU A 58 16.02 13.35 -0.69
C LEU A 58 17.38 13.12 -0.02
N LEU A 59 17.41 12.79 1.27
CA LEU A 59 18.64 12.45 2.00
C LEU A 59 19.35 11.24 1.39
N HIS A 60 18.62 10.17 1.06
CA HIS A 60 19.20 9.00 0.39
C HIS A 60 19.76 9.35 -0.98
N LEU A 61 19.10 10.23 -1.74
CA LEU A 61 19.58 10.70 -3.03
C LEU A 61 20.87 11.50 -2.88
N LEU A 62 20.95 12.43 -1.93
CA LEU A 62 22.15 13.25 -1.69
C LEU A 62 23.33 12.41 -1.24
N LEU A 63 23.12 11.44 -0.34
CA LEU A 63 24.17 10.52 0.10
C LEU A 63 24.74 9.70 -1.08
N ARG A 64 23.89 9.28 -2.01
CA ARG A 64 24.31 8.55 -3.21
C ARG A 64 25.01 9.44 -4.24
N GLU A 65 24.47 10.62 -4.49
CA GLU A 65 24.83 11.40 -5.66
C GLU A 65 25.86 12.49 -5.41
N VAL A 66 25.95 12.98 -4.17
CA VAL A 66 26.76 14.15 -3.77
C VAL A 66 27.92 13.74 -2.86
N CYS A 67 27.74 12.72 -2.02
CA CYS A 67 28.73 12.34 -1.00
C CYS A 67 29.76 11.30 -1.46
N HIS A 68 29.87 11.03 -2.77
CA HIS A 68 30.85 10.12 -3.37
C HIS A 68 30.91 8.69 -2.78
N LEU A 69 29.81 8.20 -2.20
CA LEU A 69 29.74 6.84 -1.66
C LEU A 69 29.75 5.79 -2.77
N SER A 70 30.41 4.66 -2.52
CA SER A 70 30.46 3.53 -3.45
C SER A 70 29.21 2.66 -3.32
N ALA A 71 28.67 2.18 -4.44
CA ALA A 71 27.50 1.30 -4.38
C ALA A 71 27.84 0.00 -3.64
N PRO A 72 26.95 -0.51 -2.77
CA PRO A 72 27.07 -1.87 -2.24
C PRO A 72 27.12 -2.89 -3.38
N SER A 73 27.60 -4.11 -3.10
CA SER A 73 27.73 -5.18 -4.10
C SER A 73 26.40 -5.52 -4.83
N THR A 74 25.26 -5.33 -4.15
CA THR A 74 23.91 -5.52 -4.71
C THR A 74 23.32 -4.28 -5.40
N GLY A 75 24.02 -3.15 -5.30
CA GLY A 75 23.62 -1.83 -5.82
C GLY A 75 22.56 -1.11 -4.97
N TRP A 76 22.25 0.14 -5.33
CA TRP A 76 21.33 1.03 -4.58
C TRP A 76 19.83 0.68 -4.66
N ARG A 77 19.49 -0.42 -5.34
CA ARG A 77 18.12 -0.77 -5.74
C ARG A 77 17.61 -2.08 -5.13
N LYS A 78 18.49 -2.87 -4.51
CA LYS A 78 18.16 -4.20 -3.98
C LYS A 78 18.56 -4.30 -2.51
N MET A 79 17.83 -5.10 -1.74
CA MET A 79 18.18 -5.37 -0.34
C MET A 79 19.61 -5.94 -0.27
N PRO A 80 20.51 -5.35 0.53
CA PRO A 80 21.84 -5.91 0.78
C PRO A 80 21.78 -7.20 1.61
N ALA A 81 22.82 -8.03 1.54
CA ALA A 81 22.93 -9.23 2.38
C ALA A 81 23.04 -8.85 3.87
N ASP A 82 22.51 -9.66 4.76
CA ASP A 82 22.52 -9.38 6.22
C ASP A 82 23.95 -9.29 6.79
N THR A 83 24.91 -9.92 6.13
CA THR A 83 26.33 -9.90 6.49
C THR A 83 27.07 -8.61 6.08
N ASP A 84 26.47 -7.73 5.27
CA ASP A 84 27.10 -6.50 4.78
C ASP A 84 26.91 -5.33 5.77
N ALA A 85 27.81 -5.18 6.73
CA ALA A 85 27.70 -4.14 7.77
C ALA A 85 28.13 -2.73 7.30
N SER A 86 28.36 -2.50 6.01
CA SER A 86 28.82 -1.20 5.50
C SER A 86 27.80 -0.06 5.74
N PRO A 87 28.26 1.19 5.87
CA PRO A 87 27.38 2.36 5.91
C PRO A 87 26.47 2.46 4.68
N GLU A 88 26.97 2.10 3.50
CA GLU A 88 26.26 2.13 2.23
C GLU A 88 25.16 1.05 2.17
N ALA A 89 25.44 -0.16 2.63
CA ALA A 89 24.42 -1.19 2.80
C ALA A 89 23.35 -0.75 3.80
N SER A 90 23.75 -0.11 4.90
CA SER A 90 22.81 0.42 5.89
C SER A 90 21.90 1.53 5.32
N ILE A 91 22.44 2.41 4.47
CA ILE A 91 21.66 3.43 3.74
C ILE A 91 20.63 2.79 2.80
N VAL A 92 20.99 1.70 2.12
CA VAL A 92 20.05 0.95 1.26
C VAL A 92 19.00 0.22 2.08
N ARG A 93 19.37 -0.43 3.20
CA ARG A 93 18.42 -1.07 4.13
C ARG A 93 17.40 -0.08 4.67
N ILE A 94 17.82 1.09 5.15
CA ILE A 94 16.91 2.13 5.64
C ILE A 94 15.90 2.52 4.56
N LYS A 95 16.32 2.63 3.30
CA LYS A 95 15.39 2.90 2.19
C LYS A 95 14.44 1.73 1.94
N CYS A 96 14.93 0.49 1.95
CA CYS A 96 14.10 -0.71 1.74
C CYS A 96 13.08 -0.88 2.87
N TYR A 97 13.53 -0.82 4.14
CA TYR A 97 12.64 -0.84 5.30
C TYR A 97 11.70 0.35 5.31
N ARG A 98 12.14 1.56 4.95
CA ARG A 98 11.22 2.69 4.79
C ARG A 98 10.18 2.39 3.72
N ASN A 99 10.53 1.81 2.59
CA ASN A 99 9.54 1.42 1.58
C ASN A 99 8.56 0.37 2.15
N GLU A 100 9.07 -0.64 2.86
CA GLU A 100 8.26 -1.68 3.51
C GLU A 100 7.35 -1.12 4.63
N LEU A 101 7.83 -0.16 5.42
CA LEU A 101 7.12 0.49 6.54
C LEU A 101 6.20 1.63 6.08
N CYS A 102 6.54 2.29 4.99
CA CYS A 102 5.64 3.18 4.24
C CYS A 102 4.45 2.38 3.68
N HIS A 103 4.56 1.05 3.60
CA HIS A 103 3.42 0.16 3.35
C HIS A 103 2.69 -0.31 4.62
N SER A 104 3.02 0.20 5.82
CA SER A 104 2.49 -0.30 7.11
C SER A 104 2.09 0.75 8.16
N VAL A 105 1.69 1.98 7.77
CA VAL A 105 1.08 3.02 8.65
C VAL A 105 2.09 3.82 9.49
N SER A 106 2.26 5.11 9.17
CA SER A 106 3.09 6.00 10.01
C SER A 106 2.55 7.41 10.26
N THR A 107 1.35 7.77 9.80
CA THR A 107 0.63 8.91 10.36
C THR A 107 -0.63 8.43 11.03
N GLY A 108 -0.95 9.04 12.17
CA GLY A 108 -2.21 8.76 12.84
C GLY A 108 -3.36 9.10 11.88
N VAL A 109 -4.44 8.32 11.95
CA VAL A 109 -5.68 8.68 11.27
C VAL A 109 -6.64 9.24 12.34
N PRO A 110 -7.05 10.52 12.25
CA PRO A 110 -8.03 11.11 13.14
C PRO A 110 -9.32 10.30 13.19
N ASN A 111 -10.06 10.38 14.29
CA ASN A 111 -11.17 9.45 14.53
C ASN A 111 -12.35 9.64 13.55
N ASP A 112 -12.63 10.87 13.14
CA ASP A 112 -13.64 11.20 12.13
C ASP A 112 -13.24 10.68 10.74
N GLU A 113 -11.98 10.85 10.35
CA GLU A 113 -11.41 10.30 9.11
C GLU A 113 -11.35 8.76 9.13
N PHE A 114 -11.09 8.18 10.31
CA PHE A 114 -11.08 6.74 10.51
C PHE A 114 -12.45 6.13 10.22
N GLU A 115 -13.52 6.67 10.82
CA GLU A 115 -14.88 6.14 10.63
C GLU A 115 -15.34 6.27 9.18
N ASP A 116 -15.08 7.41 8.52
CA ASP A 116 -15.42 7.58 7.10
C ASP A 116 -14.71 6.55 6.22
N LYS A 117 -13.38 6.41 6.38
CA LYS A 117 -12.58 5.44 5.62
C LYS A 117 -12.95 4.00 5.95
N TRP A 118 -13.15 3.68 7.22
CA TRP A 118 -13.53 2.34 7.66
C TRP A 118 -14.85 1.91 7.02
N ASN A 119 -15.85 2.80 7.01
CA ASN A 119 -17.15 2.52 6.41
C ASN A 119 -17.02 2.36 4.88
N LYS A 120 -16.33 3.26 4.18
CA LYS A 120 -16.16 3.17 2.72
C LYS A 120 -15.39 1.93 2.30
N ILE A 121 -14.33 1.56 3.03
CA ILE A 121 -13.56 0.35 2.77
C ILE A 121 -14.41 -0.89 3.06
N SER A 122 -15.07 -0.94 4.22
CA SER A 122 -15.90 -2.09 4.63
C SER A 122 -17.03 -2.34 3.63
N SER A 123 -17.79 -1.30 3.25
CA SER A 123 -18.85 -1.43 2.25
C SER A 123 -18.32 -1.86 0.88
N SER A 124 -17.15 -1.36 0.47
CA SER A 124 -16.52 -1.81 -0.78
C SER A 124 -16.14 -3.29 -0.74
N LEU A 125 -15.61 -3.76 0.40
CA LEU A 125 -15.27 -5.17 0.59
C LEU A 125 -16.52 -6.05 0.58
N GLU A 126 -17.61 -5.64 1.24
CA GLU A 126 -18.89 -6.35 1.25
C GLU A 126 -19.47 -6.51 -0.16
N VAL A 127 -19.49 -5.43 -0.95
CA VAL A 127 -19.99 -5.46 -2.34
C VAL A 127 -19.18 -6.46 -3.17
N LEU A 128 -17.86 -6.46 -3.03
CA LEU A 128 -16.98 -7.37 -3.78
C LEU A 128 -17.10 -8.82 -3.30
N GLU A 129 -17.31 -9.05 -2.01
CA GLU A 129 -17.51 -10.39 -1.44
C GLU A 129 -18.83 -11.01 -1.93
N VAL A 130 -19.93 -10.24 -1.86
CA VAL A 130 -21.22 -10.64 -2.43
C VAL A 130 -21.10 -10.94 -3.92
N ALA A 131 -20.37 -10.12 -4.67
CA ALA A 131 -20.17 -10.32 -6.09
C ALA A 131 -19.34 -11.58 -6.40
N ALA A 132 -18.28 -11.83 -5.65
CA ALA A 132 -17.47 -13.04 -5.77
C ALA A 132 -18.31 -14.29 -5.49
N HIS A 133 -19.13 -14.25 -4.43
CA HIS A 133 -20.02 -15.35 -4.08
C HIS A 133 -21.09 -15.59 -5.16
N ARG A 134 -21.75 -14.52 -5.64
CA ARG A 134 -22.74 -14.60 -6.73
C ARG A 134 -22.15 -15.20 -8.00
N LYS A 135 -20.94 -14.78 -8.42
CA LYS A 135 -20.26 -15.33 -9.60
C LYS A 135 -19.92 -16.81 -9.43
N LYS A 136 -19.42 -17.20 -8.26
CA LYS A 136 -19.15 -18.61 -7.95
C LYS A 136 -20.42 -19.44 -8.02
N LEU A 137 -21.51 -18.96 -7.45
CA LEU A 137 -22.80 -19.64 -7.54
C LEU A 137 -23.38 -19.67 -8.95
N GLN A 138 -23.23 -18.61 -9.76
CA GLN A 138 -23.62 -18.65 -11.17
C GLN A 138 -22.83 -19.70 -11.96
N SER A 139 -21.53 -19.86 -11.67
CA SER A 139 -20.72 -20.92 -12.30
C SER A 139 -21.19 -22.32 -11.89
N LEU A 140 -21.62 -22.50 -10.63
CA LEU A 140 -22.20 -23.74 -10.14
C LEU A 140 -23.60 -23.98 -10.74
N LYS A 141 -24.44 -22.94 -10.80
CA LYS A 141 -25.77 -22.94 -11.42
C LYS A 141 -25.71 -23.33 -12.89
N SER A 142 -24.73 -22.81 -13.64
CA SER A 142 -24.53 -23.18 -15.04
C SER A 142 -24.06 -24.63 -15.22
N ALA A 143 -23.63 -25.29 -14.14
CA ALA A 143 -23.20 -26.68 -14.12
C ALA A 143 -24.27 -27.64 -13.56
N THR A 144 -25.44 -27.15 -13.13
CA THR A 144 -26.51 -27.92 -12.46
C THR A 144 -27.90 -27.69 -13.10
N THR A 145 -28.92 -28.46 -12.69
CA THR A 145 -30.28 -28.41 -13.28
C THR A 145 -31.15 -27.29 -12.67
N ASP A 146 -32.23 -26.88 -13.37
CA ASP A 146 -33.09 -25.73 -13.02
C ASP A 146 -33.72 -25.76 -11.61
N HIS A 147 -33.86 -26.93 -10.99
CA HIS A 147 -34.36 -27.05 -9.62
C HIS A 147 -33.28 -26.72 -8.56
N GLU A 148 -32.02 -27.04 -8.85
CA GLU A 148 -30.85 -26.75 -7.99
C GLU A 148 -30.49 -25.26 -8.05
N ALA A 149 -30.75 -24.64 -9.19
CA ALA A 149 -30.66 -23.21 -9.44
C ALA A 149 -31.47 -22.33 -8.46
N GLN A 150 -32.63 -22.82 -8.01
CA GLN A 150 -33.54 -22.09 -7.12
C GLN A 150 -33.09 -22.18 -5.66
N LEU A 151 -32.62 -23.35 -5.24
CA LEU A 151 -32.00 -23.58 -3.93
C LEU A 151 -30.72 -22.76 -3.72
N VAL A 152 -29.98 -22.54 -4.80
CA VAL A 152 -28.78 -21.69 -4.81
C VAL A 152 -29.11 -20.20 -4.56
N GLU A 153 -30.24 -19.71 -5.06
CA GLU A 153 -30.69 -18.32 -4.82
C GLU A 153 -31.23 -18.14 -3.40
N GLU A 154 -31.92 -19.14 -2.85
CA GLU A 154 -32.35 -19.12 -1.45
C GLU A 154 -31.15 -19.16 -0.49
N ALA A 155 -30.12 -19.95 -0.81
CA ALA A 155 -28.86 -19.98 -0.08
C ALA A 155 -28.11 -18.63 -0.14
N LEU A 156 -28.25 -17.84 -1.20
CA LEU A 156 -27.69 -16.47 -1.31
C LEU A 156 -28.31 -15.51 -0.29
N GLU A 157 -29.65 -15.50 -0.22
CA GLU A 157 -30.37 -14.64 0.72
C GLU A 157 -30.15 -15.10 2.16
N GLN A 158 -30.02 -16.42 2.38
CA GLN A 158 -29.69 -16.96 3.69
C GLN A 158 -28.28 -16.58 4.13
N TRP A 159 -27.26 -16.75 3.28
CA TRP A 159 -25.90 -16.34 3.60
C TRP A 159 -25.79 -14.83 3.85
N ARG A 160 -26.50 -14.00 3.08
CA ARG A 160 -26.58 -12.54 3.30
C ARG A 160 -27.13 -12.23 4.70
N ARG A 161 -28.20 -12.91 5.12
CA ARG A 161 -28.79 -12.77 6.46
C ARG A 161 -27.84 -13.25 7.57
N GLU A 162 -27.16 -14.38 7.36
CA GLU A 162 -26.21 -14.93 8.34
C GLU A 162 -25.00 -14.02 8.55
N LYS A 163 -24.48 -13.39 7.48
CA LYS A 163 -23.39 -12.41 7.59
C LYS A 163 -23.80 -11.14 8.33
N GLU A 164 -25.02 -10.65 8.10
CA GLU A 164 -25.58 -9.53 8.86
C GLU A 164 -25.78 -9.90 10.34
N LEU A 165 -26.25 -11.11 10.64
CA LEU A 165 -26.38 -11.59 12.03
C LEU A 165 -25.02 -11.77 12.72
N GLU A 166 -24.00 -12.25 12.01
CA GLU A 166 -22.63 -12.37 12.53
C GLU A 166 -22.03 -10.98 12.85
N LYS A 167 -22.31 -9.99 12.00
CA LYS A 167 -21.93 -8.60 12.19
C LYS A 167 -22.61 -7.99 13.42
N ILE A 168 -23.92 -8.22 13.59
CA ILE A 168 -24.70 -7.79 14.76
C ILE A 168 -24.21 -8.48 16.04
N GLY A 169 -23.89 -9.78 15.99
CA GLY A 169 -23.37 -10.53 17.13
C GLY A 169 -22.01 -10.04 17.61
N LYS A 170 -21.11 -9.64 16.70
CA LYS A 170 -19.80 -9.05 17.06
C LYS A 170 -19.93 -7.66 17.68
N ILE A 171 -20.94 -6.87 17.29
CA ILE A 171 -21.25 -5.56 17.88
C ILE A 171 -21.76 -5.71 19.32
N MET A 172 -22.62 -6.69 19.58
CA MET A 172 -23.15 -6.96 20.93
C MET A 172 -22.11 -7.57 21.90
N ALA A 173 -21.16 -8.35 21.40
CA ALA A 173 -20.09 -8.92 22.24
C ALA A 173 -19.05 -7.87 22.69
N GLY A 174 -18.91 -6.75 21.96
CA GLY A 174 -17.99 -5.66 22.29
C GLY A 174 -18.52 -4.63 23.30
N THR A 175 -19.79 -4.70 23.69
CA THR A 175 -20.47 -3.65 24.48
C THR A 175 -20.82 -4.04 25.93
N ALA A 176 -20.45 -5.23 26.39
CA ALA A 176 -20.58 -5.58 27.81
C ALA A 176 -19.32 -5.21 28.61
N SER A 177 -19.20 -3.94 29.01
CA SER A 177 -18.32 -3.54 30.12
C SER A 177 -19.13 -2.79 31.17
N SER A 178 -19.04 -3.25 32.41
CA SER A 178 -19.39 -2.53 33.63
C SER A 178 -18.77 -3.25 34.83
N PRO A 179 -18.45 -2.57 35.95
CA PRO A 179 -17.99 -1.20 36.10
C PRO A 179 -16.66 -1.10 36.89
N VAL A 180 -16.14 0.12 36.94
CA VAL A 180 -14.86 0.59 37.47
C VAL A 180 -14.66 0.33 38.97
N SER A 181 -13.40 0.07 39.37
CA SER A 181 -12.84 0.63 40.62
C SER A 181 -11.33 0.91 40.44
N PRO A 182 -10.79 2.00 41.03
CA PRO A 182 -9.45 2.50 40.68
C PRO A 182 -8.40 2.06 41.70
N VAL A 183 -7.25 1.57 41.23
CA VAL A 183 -6.01 1.64 42.01
C VAL A 183 -4.84 1.99 41.08
N SER A 184 -4.21 3.11 41.45
CA SER A 184 -2.94 3.64 40.97
C SER A 184 -1.80 2.62 41.05
N SER A 185 -0.99 2.52 39.99
CA SER A 185 0.48 2.51 40.10
C SER A 185 1.10 2.57 38.71
N GLY A 186 2.10 3.44 38.57
CA GLY A 186 2.68 3.83 37.29
C GLY A 186 3.30 2.68 36.51
N SER A 187 3.11 2.75 35.18
CA SER A 187 4.00 2.12 34.23
C SER A 187 3.98 2.95 32.96
N SER A 188 5.11 3.61 32.69
CA SER A 188 5.42 4.40 31.50
C SER A 188 5.64 3.50 30.28
N VAL A 189 4.60 2.76 29.88
CA VAL A 189 4.59 1.98 28.63
C VAL A 189 3.93 2.83 27.55
N LEU A 190 4.78 3.51 26.76
CA LEU A 190 4.57 3.90 25.36
C LEU A 190 3.10 4.01 24.91
N ASN A 191 2.48 5.17 25.12
CA ASN A 191 1.21 5.53 24.49
C ASN A 191 1.37 5.54 22.96
N VAL A 192 1.06 4.42 22.30
CA VAL A 192 0.65 4.43 20.89
C VAL A 192 -0.62 5.30 20.85
N SER A 193 -0.60 6.44 20.16
CA SER A 193 -1.82 7.27 20.06
C SER A 193 -2.92 6.46 19.38
N GLU A 194 -4.16 6.67 19.82
CA GLU A 194 -5.36 6.02 19.26
C GLU A 194 -5.41 6.14 17.72
N GLU A 195 -4.96 7.27 17.19
CA GLU A 195 -4.87 7.56 15.76
C GLU A 195 -3.90 6.64 15.01
N LYS A 196 -2.74 6.30 15.61
CA LYS A 196 -1.81 5.30 15.04
C LYS A 196 -2.42 3.91 15.03
N THR A 197 -3.21 3.60 16.07
CA THR A 197 -3.98 2.36 16.14
C THR A 197 -5.05 2.33 15.04
N ASN A 198 -5.73 3.44 14.78
CA ASN A 198 -6.73 3.57 13.73
C ASN A 198 -6.15 3.39 12.33
N GLY A 199 -5.01 4.02 12.03
CA GLY A 199 -4.30 3.76 10.79
C GLY A 199 -3.94 2.27 10.63
N THR A 200 -3.46 1.63 11.70
CA THR A 200 -3.12 0.20 11.71
C THR A 200 -4.34 -0.68 11.43
N LYS A 201 -5.49 -0.37 12.03
CA LYS A 201 -6.76 -1.06 11.76
C LYS A 201 -7.17 -0.93 10.30
N LEU A 202 -7.10 0.28 9.72
CA LEU A 202 -7.44 0.52 8.31
C LEU A 202 -6.49 -0.22 7.36
N MET A 203 -5.18 -0.20 7.65
CA MET A 203 -4.21 -0.91 6.82
C MET A 203 -4.43 -2.41 6.91
N ARG A 204 -4.73 -2.95 8.08
CA ARG A 204 -5.06 -4.37 8.23
C ARG A 204 -6.33 -4.74 7.48
N LEU A 205 -7.38 -3.92 7.57
CA LEU A 205 -8.62 -4.11 6.82
C LEU A 205 -8.35 -4.14 5.31
N LEU A 206 -7.53 -3.22 4.80
CA LEU A 206 -7.17 -3.18 3.38
C LEU A 206 -6.25 -4.30 2.97
N VAL A 207 -5.14 -4.54 3.67
CA VAL A 207 -4.17 -5.58 3.29
C VAL A 207 -4.77 -6.95 3.48
N ASP A 208 -5.25 -7.30 4.67
CA ASP A 208 -5.73 -8.65 4.95
C ASP A 208 -7.11 -8.86 4.29
N GLY A 209 -8.07 -7.99 4.59
CA GLY A 209 -9.43 -8.06 4.10
C GLY A 209 -9.52 -7.83 2.59
N GLY A 210 -8.88 -6.77 2.08
CA GLY A 210 -8.82 -6.50 0.64
C GLY A 210 -8.10 -7.60 -0.14
N THR A 211 -6.97 -8.13 0.34
CA THR A 211 -6.31 -9.27 -0.32
C THR A 211 -7.23 -10.49 -0.37
N HIS A 212 -7.91 -10.80 0.74
CA HIS A 212 -8.84 -11.92 0.79
C HIS A 212 -9.98 -11.78 -0.22
N VAL A 213 -10.66 -10.63 -0.21
CA VAL A 213 -11.82 -10.37 -1.07
C VAL A 213 -11.42 -10.32 -2.55
N LEU A 214 -10.33 -9.63 -2.91
CA LEU A 214 -9.85 -9.59 -4.29
C LEU A 214 -9.40 -10.97 -4.79
N ARG A 215 -8.82 -11.80 -3.92
CA ARG A 215 -8.47 -13.20 -4.24
C ARG A 215 -9.72 -14.04 -4.48
N ASN A 216 -10.73 -13.93 -3.64
CA ASN A 216 -12.00 -14.63 -3.83
C ASN A 216 -12.68 -14.18 -5.13
N LEU A 217 -12.64 -12.88 -5.43
CA LEU A 217 -13.17 -12.36 -6.68
C LEU A 217 -12.40 -12.91 -7.88
N LEU A 218 -11.07 -12.96 -7.83
CA LEU A 218 -10.26 -13.59 -8.87
C LEU A 218 -10.67 -15.05 -9.08
N HIS A 219 -10.85 -15.81 -8.01
CA HIS A 219 -11.26 -17.21 -8.07
C HIS A 219 -12.71 -17.43 -8.49
N SER A 220 -13.57 -16.43 -8.31
CA SER A 220 -14.94 -16.45 -8.86
C SER A 220 -14.96 -16.28 -10.37
N VAL A 221 -13.94 -15.62 -10.95
CA VAL A 221 -13.79 -15.45 -12.40
C VAL A 221 -12.98 -16.60 -13.00
N TYR A 222 -11.91 -17.02 -12.32
CA TYR A 222 -11.00 -18.07 -12.74
C TYR A 222 -10.78 -19.06 -11.60
N PRO A 223 -11.41 -20.24 -11.66
CA PRO A 223 -11.18 -21.30 -10.67
C PRO A 223 -9.69 -21.57 -10.49
N THR A 224 -9.30 -21.96 -9.27
CA THR A 224 -7.88 -22.10 -8.89
C THR A 224 -7.09 -23.01 -9.83
N ASP A 225 -7.70 -24.11 -10.30
CA ASP A 225 -7.10 -25.06 -11.24
C ASP A 225 -6.94 -24.49 -12.67
N LYS A 226 -7.67 -23.42 -13.00
CA LYS A 226 -7.57 -22.71 -14.30
C LYS A 226 -6.63 -21.52 -14.27
N LEU A 227 -6.15 -21.10 -13.09
CA LEU A 227 -5.31 -19.92 -12.94
C LEU A 227 -4.06 -19.96 -13.83
N GLN A 228 -3.37 -21.10 -13.88
CA GLN A 228 -2.18 -21.26 -14.70
C GLN A 228 -2.47 -21.12 -16.21
N VAL A 229 -3.57 -21.71 -16.67
CA VAL A 229 -4.02 -21.63 -18.07
C VAL A 229 -4.32 -20.18 -18.44
N VAL A 230 -5.06 -19.47 -17.60
CA VAL A 230 -5.43 -18.07 -17.84
C VAL A 230 -4.20 -17.16 -17.85
N LEU A 231 -3.26 -17.36 -16.94
CA LEU A 231 -2.00 -16.60 -16.91
C LEU A 231 -1.17 -16.86 -18.16
N ASN A 232 -1.10 -18.11 -18.64
CA ASN A 232 -0.42 -18.45 -19.89
C ASN A 232 -1.10 -17.82 -21.11
N ASN A 233 -2.43 -17.84 -21.17
CA ASN A 233 -3.19 -17.20 -22.26
C ASN A 233 -2.98 -15.67 -22.31
N ASN A 234 -2.73 -15.05 -21.15
CA ASN A 234 -2.47 -13.61 -21.04
C ASN A 234 -0.98 -13.25 -20.95
N LYS A 235 -0.07 -14.21 -21.18
CA LYS A 235 1.37 -14.04 -20.92
C LYS A 235 1.98 -12.89 -21.72
N ALA A 236 1.63 -12.73 -22.99
CA ALA A 236 2.15 -11.63 -23.81
C ALA A 236 1.77 -10.24 -23.24
N LYS A 237 0.51 -10.09 -22.77
CA LYS A 237 0.04 -8.86 -22.13
C LYS A 237 0.79 -8.60 -20.82
N LEU A 238 0.97 -9.63 -19.99
CA LEU A 238 1.72 -9.54 -18.74
C LEU A 238 3.22 -9.24 -18.98
N GLN A 239 3.83 -9.79 -20.04
CA GLN A 239 5.21 -9.47 -20.44
C GLN A 239 5.36 -7.99 -20.82
N LEU A 240 4.38 -7.42 -21.54
CA LEU A 240 4.38 -6.00 -21.87
C LEU A 240 4.33 -5.15 -20.59
N LEU A 241 3.47 -5.50 -19.63
CA LEU A 241 3.38 -4.81 -18.34
C LEU A 241 4.69 -4.91 -17.54
N ARG A 242 5.35 -6.08 -17.57
CA ARG A 242 6.70 -6.24 -17.00
C ARG A 242 7.74 -5.35 -17.67
N SER A 243 7.75 -5.29 -19.00
CA SER A 243 8.70 -4.44 -19.74
C SER A 243 8.54 -2.95 -19.44
N ARG A 244 7.31 -2.53 -19.09
CA ARG A 244 6.96 -1.17 -18.67
C ARG A 244 7.21 -0.90 -17.18
N GLY A 245 7.71 -1.87 -16.43
CA GLY A 245 7.97 -1.75 -14.99
C GLY A 245 6.71 -1.76 -14.11
N VAL A 246 5.56 -2.19 -14.64
CA VAL A 246 4.31 -2.34 -13.87
C VAL A 246 4.32 -3.62 -13.04
N ILE A 247 4.90 -4.70 -13.58
CA ILE A 247 5.09 -5.98 -12.87
C ILE A 247 6.57 -6.09 -12.50
N PHE A 248 6.84 -6.26 -11.20
CA PHE A 248 8.21 -6.44 -10.70
C PHE A 248 8.70 -7.88 -10.86
N LYS A 249 10.02 -8.08 -10.76
CA LYS A 249 10.64 -9.41 -10.95
C LYS A 249 10.07 -10.47 -10.02
N ASN A 250 9.90 -10.16 -8.73
CA ASN A 250 9.32 -11.08 -7.74
C ASN A 250 7.86 -11.43 -8.07
N GLN A 251 7.05 -10.45 -8.46
CA GLN A 251 5.66 -10.69 -8.88
C GLN A 251 5.61 -11.53 -10.16
N TRP A 252 6.54 -11.30 -11.08
CA TRP A 252 6.67 -12.14 -12.27
C TRP A 252 6.96 -13.60 -11.93
N GLU A 253 7.86 -13.84 -10.97
CA GLU A 253 8.22 -15.18 -10.48
C GLU A 253 7.04 -15.85 -9.75
N MET A 254 6.15 -15.09 -9.10
CA MET A 254 4.89 -15.62 -8.55
C MET A 254 3.88 -16.03 -9.63
N LEU A 255 3.78 -15.24 -10.71
CA LEU A 255 2.87 -15.54 -11.82
C LEU A 255 3.36 -16.68 -12.72
N PHE A 256 4.68 -16.76 -12.91
CA PHE A 256 5.37 -17.72 -13.78
C PHE A 256 6.57 -18.34 -13.03
N PRO A 257 6.31 -19.21 -12.04
CA PRO A 257 7.36 -19.91 -11.30
C PRO A 257 8.20 -20.82 -12.19
N ALA A 258 9.38 -21.23 -11.70
CA ALA A 258 10.28 -22.14 -12.41
C ALA A 258 9.62 -23.51 -12.66
N VAL A 259 10.19 -24.27 -13.60
CA VAL A 259 9.53 -25.41 -14.27
C VAL A 259 9.07 -26.48 -13.28
N GLY A 260 7.74 -26.60 -13.13
CA GLY A 260 7.07 -27.69 -12.43
C GLY A 260 5.88 -27.24 -11.58
N ASP A 261 5.99 -26.07 -10.95
CA ASP A 261 4.98 -25.63 -9.98
C ASP A 261 3.86 -24.78 -10.61
N PRO A 262 2.59 -25.00 -10.26
CA PRO A 262 1.53 -24.07 -10.58
C PRO A 262 1.67 -22.77 -9.77
N PRO A 263 1.24 -21.62 -10.31
CA PRO A 263 1.21 -20.37 -9.56
C PRO A 263 0.26 -20.49 -8.37
N ASP A 264 0.76 -20.23 -7.16
CA ASP A 264 -0.05 -20.21 -5.96
C ASP A 264 -0.59 -18.79 -5.72
N SER A 265 -1.89 -18.63 -5.94
CA SER A 265 -2.55 -17.33 -5.73
C SER A 265 -2.32 -16.82 -4.31
N LYS A 266 -2.20 -17.67 -3.29
CA LYS A 266 -2.01 -17.25 -1.88
C LYS A 266 -0.80 -16.35 -1.67
N THR A 267 0.20 -16.44 -2.56
CA THR A 267 1.40 -15.61 -2.53
C THR A 267 1.18 -14.20 -3.11
N PHE A 268 0.05 -13.95 -3.77
CA PHE A 268 -0.22 -12.68 -4.43
C PHE A 268 -0.64 -11.62 -3.42
N ASP A 269 0.08 -10.50 -3.44
CA ASP A 269 -0.25 -9.29 -2.70
C ASP A 269 -1.46 -8.55 -3.30
N ILE A 270 -2.02 -7.60 -2.54
CA ILE A 270 -3.16 -6.79 -2.95
C ILE A 270 -2.94 -6.03 -4.27
N SER A 271 -1.72 -5.57 -4.53
CA SER A 271 -1.41 -4.80 -5.75
C SER A 271 -1.41 -5.71 -6.97
N LEU A 272 -0.85 -6.91 -6.84
CA LEU A 272 -0.85 -7.94 -7.87
C LEU A 272 -2.27 -8.42 -8.15
N LEU A 273 -3.08 -8.67 -7.12
CA LEU A 273 -4.49 -9.04 -7.27
C LEU A 273 -5.29 -7.95 -8.00
N HIS A 274 -5.15 -6.68 -7.60
CA HIS A 274 -5.76 -5.55 -8.30
C HIS A 274 -5.34 -5.51 -9.77
N LEU A 275 -4.04 -5.67 -10.06
CA LEU A 275 -3.51 -5.66 -11.42
C LEU A 275 -4.13 -6.78 -12.27
N LEU A 276 -4.19 -8.02 -11.74
CA LEU A 276 -4.77 -9.15 -12.46
C LEU A 276 -6.27 -8.93 -12.73
N LEU A 277 -7.02 -8.48 -11.73
CA LEU A 277 -8.46 -8.18 -11.88
C LEU A 277 -8.71 -7.12 -12.97
N ARG A 278 -7.88 -6.08 -13.02
CA ARG A 278 -7.96 -5.04 -14.06
C ARG A 278 -7.56 -5.55 -15.44
N GLU A 279 -6.47 -6.30 -15.53
CA GLU A 279 -5.81 -6.58 -16.80
C GLU A 279 -6.30 -7.84 -17.48
N ILE A 280 -6.69 -8.85 -16.72
CA ILE A 280 -6.98 -10.18 -17.28
C ILE A 280 -8.38 -10.68 -16.97
N CYS A 281 -9.13 -10.08 -16.01
CA CYS A 281 -10.52 -10.49 -15.70
C CYS A 281 -11.61 -9.74 -16.48
N HIS A 282 -11.24 -8.97 -17.51
CA HIS A 282 -12.16 -8.24 -18.39
C HIS A 282 -13.22 -7.38 -17.67
N LEU A 283 -12.84 -6.77 -16.54
CA LEU A 283 -13.74 -5.91 -15.77
C LEU A 283 -13.88 -4.53 -16.44
N THR A 284 -15.08 -3.96 -16.37
CA THR A 284 -15.34 -2.59 -16.84
C THR A 284 -14.70 -1.59 -15.88
N ALA A 285 -13.99 -0.61 -16.44
CA ALA A 285 -13.44 0.50 -15.67
C ALA A 285 -14.55 1.38 -15.10
N PRO A 286 -14.35 2.00 -13.92
CA PRO A 286 -15.23 3.08 -13.48
C PRO A 286 -15.14 4.25 -14.47
N SER A 287 -16.13 5.14 -14.46
CA SER A 287 -16.19 6.31 -15.34
C SER A 287 -14.97 7.24 -15.18
N THR A 288 -14.38 7.28 -13.98
CA THR A 288 -13.17 8.04 -13.65
C THR A 288 -11.86 7.32 -14.00
N GLY A 289 -11.95 6.07 -14.47
CA GLY A 289 -10.81 5.20 -14.79
C GLY A 289 -10.13 4.59 -13.55
N TRP A 290 -9.23 3.63 -13.76
CA TRP A 290 -8.58 2.83 -12.71
C TRP A 290 -7.57 3.59 -11.82
N HIS A 291 -7.37 4.88 -12.08
CA HIS A 291 -6.29 5.67 -11.48
C HIS A 291 -6.79 6.83 -10.60
N ASN A 292 -8.09 7.11 -10.61
CA ASN A 292 -8.70 8.19 -9.84
C ASN A 292 -9.70 7.62 -8.84
N MET A 293 -9.98 8.36 -7.77
CA MET A 293 -11.05 7.98 -6.84
C MET A 293 -12.39 7.97 -7.60
N PRO A 294 -13.19 6.89 -7.53
CA PRO A 294 -14.53 6.86 -8.11
C PRO A 294 -15.50 7.77 -7.34
N ALA A 295 -16.63 8.11 -7.96
CA ALA A 295 -17.73 8.81 -7.28
C ALA A 295 -18.26 7.99 -6.09
N GLU A 296 -18.74 8.66 -5.05
CA GLU A 296 -19.25 8.02 -3.82
C GLU A 296 -20.43 7.07 -4.10
N ASP A 297 -21.27 7.40 -5.08
CA ASP A 297 -22.43 6.62 -5.49
C ASP A 297 -22.13 5.50 -6.51
N ASP A 298 -20.91 5.48 -7.09
CA ASP A 298 -20.48 4.42 -8.00
C ASP A 298 -20.11 3.15 -7.21
N ASN A 299 -21.08 2.25 -7.17
CA ASN A 299 -21.00 0.94 -6.53
C ASN A 299 -20.64 -0.20 -7.50
N SER A 300 -20.16 0.12 -8.71
CA SER A 300 -19.73 -0.90 -9.66
C SER A 300 -18.53 -1.70 -9.14
N LEU A 301 -18.29 -2.89 -9.71
CA LEU A 301 -17.12 -3.71 -9.37
C LEU A 301 -15.81 -2.97 -9.64
N GLY A 302 -15.73 -2.29 -10.80
CA GLY A 302 -14.56 -1.50 -11.17
C GLY A 302 -14.30 -0.35 -10.21
N ALA A 303 -15.35 0.34 -9.76
CA ALA A 303 -15.24 1.40 -8.77
C ALA A 303 -14.75 0.86 -7.42
N ASN A 304 -15.37 -0.19 -6.88
CA ASN A 304 -14.96 -0.74 -5.58
C ASN A 304 -13.52 -1.28 -5.56
N ILE A 305 -13.07 -1.93 -6.64
CA ILE A 305 -11.67 -2.35 -6.81
C ILE A 305 -10.73 -1.12 -6.86
N THR A 306 -11.12 -0.08 -7.58
CA THR A 306 -10.33 1.16 -7.70
C THR A 306 -10.27 1.91 -6.36
N ARG A 307 -11.37 1.96 -5.62
CA ARG A 307 -11.48 2.60 -4.30
C ARG A 307 -10.55 1.94 -3.28
N ILE A 308 -10.51 0.61 -3.23
CA ILE A 308 -9.55 -0.15 -2.41
C ILE A 308 -8.10 0.21 -2.78
N LYS A 309 -7.77 0.28 -4.07
CA LYS A 309 -6.43 0.71 -4.50
C LYS A 309 -6.13 2.14 -4.05
N CYS A 310 -7.06 3.07 -4.21
CA CYS A 310 -6.87 4.48 -3.84
C CYS A 310 -6.64 4.62 -2.34
N PHE A 311 -7.48 4.01 -1.50
CA PHE A 311 -7.29 4.04 -0.04
C PHE A 311 -5.99 3.36 0.40
N ARG A 312 -5.62 2.23 -0.21
CA ARG A 312 -4.32 1.60 0.03
C ARG A 312 -3.19 2.59 -0.24
N ASN A 313 -3.21 3.22 -1.42
CA ASN A 313 -2.18 4.18 -1.80
C ASN A 313 -2.13 5.38 -0.85
N GLU A 314 -3.29 5.94 -0.49
CA GLU A 314 -3.40 7.06 0.44
C GLU A 314 -2.82 6.74 1.82
N LEU A 315 -3.20 5.62 2.42
CA LEU A 315 -2.66 5.18 3.72
C LEU A 315 -1.16 4.84 3.65
N CYS A 316 -0.67 4.44 2.48
CA CYS A 316 0.77 4.28 2.25
C CYS A 316 1.50 5.63 2.09
N HIS A 317 0.82 6.68 1.65
CA HIS A 317 1.43 7.99 1.36
C HIS A 317 1.30 9.02 2.49
N ASN A 318 0.36 8.85 3.43
CA ASN A 318 0.11 9.82 4.50
C ASN A 318 1.30 10.01 5.49
N VAL A 319 2.37 9.22 5.40
CA VAL A 319 3.62 9.26 6.22
C VAL A 319 4.28 10.66 6.32
N SER A 320 3.93 11.64 5.49
CA SER A 320 4.72 12.86 5.32
C SER A 320 4.07 14.19 5.75
N THR A 321 2.89 14.18 6.37
CA THR A 321 2.20 15.41 6.77
C THR A 321 1.71 15.34 8.20
N GLU A 322 2.60 15.51 9.18
CA GLU A 322 2.26 16.01 10.52
C GLU A 322 3.55 16.31 11.31
N ILE A 323 4.00 17.57 11.24
CA ILE A 323 4.70 18.19 12.35
C ILE A 323 3.60 18.89 13.15
N PRO A 324 3.23 18.43 14.35
CA PRO A 324 2.31 19.18 15.19
C PRO A 324 3.01 20.44 15.69
N ASN A 325 2.62 21.56 15.11
CA ASN A 325 2.94 22.88 15.61
C ASN A 325 1.99 23.16 16.77
N ALA A 326 2.41 22.88 18.02
CA ALA A 326 1.99 23.63 19.22
C ALA A 326 2.49 22.94 20.50
N LYS A 327 3.34 23.69 21.21
CA LYS A 327 3.46 23.87 22.68
C LYS A 327 4.91 23.74 23.12
N PHE A 328 5.56 24.90 23.22
CA PHE A 328 6.16 25.39 24.47
C PHE A 328 6.27 26.92 24.34
N GLU A 329 5.22 27.61 24.78
CA GLU A 329 5.35 28.95 25.33
C GLU A 329 6.04 28.85 26.70
N ASP A 330 6.74 29.93 27.05
CA ASP A 330 7.21 30.34 28.38
C ASP A 330 8.23 29.45 29.11
N LYS A 331 9.52 29.70 28.84
CA LYS A 331 10.39 30.55 29.70
C LYS A 331 11.80 30.70 29.15
#